data_AF-A0A1I6RYR4-F1
#
_entry.id   AF-A0A1I6RYR4-F1
#
_cell.length_a   1.000
_cell.length_b   1.000
_cell.length_c   1.000
_cell.angle_alpha   90.00
_cell.angle_beta   90.00
_cell.angle_gamma   90.00
#
_symmetry.space_group_name_H-M   'P 1'
#
loop_
_entity.id
_entity.type
_entity.pdbx_description
1 polymer ?
#
loop_
_entity_poly.entity_id
_entity_poly.type
_entity_poly.pdbx_seq_one_letter_code
_entity_poly.pdbx_strand_id
1 'polypeptide(L)'
;MTHKAFFVACFFALFLGSLIFTSCDKSDSYAVLSERAHQKFLEIKALSEQNSCADMDKLSIKKVPYSCGHYFAIHENQISTFEKLTKEYLALQAEADNAKDRPIIYYYSPCVPYPPLEIICENGKAKLLYPYEIQDIEKLSTAIEKSWESLKHFYDAVPCTNASDWRTQAILTGCCYEALAVHKTIRTDEFIEKTYLHTNLVGMKRMLEKTECSTVYCNNSFKEVKCVDGRPTVERQE
;
A
#
# COMPACT_ATOMS: atom_id res chain seq x y z
N MET A 1 10.10 -63.38 -57.09
CA MET A 1 9.51 -63.70 -55.77
C MET A 1 10.43 -63.16 -54.68
N THR A 2 9.81 -62.47 -53.71
CA THR A 2 10.24 -62.30 -52.30
C THR A 2 11.67 -61.82 -52.00
N HIS A 3 11.88 -60.50 -52.01
CA HIS A 3 12.74 -59.80 -51.04
C HIS A 3 12.26 -58.34 -50.88
N LYS A 4 11.02 -58.17 -50.39
CA LYS A 4 10.45 -56.89 -49.96
C LYS A 4 9.87 -57.07 -48.55
N ALA A 5 10.70 -57.20 -47.52
CA ALA A 5 10.16 -57.32 -46.16
C ALA A 5 11.13 -57.05 -44.99
N PHE A 6 12.34 -56.49 -45.18
CA PHE A 6 13.28 -56.46 -44.03
C PHE A 6 14.05 -55.16 -43.75
N PHE A 7 13.88 -54.08 -44.52
CA PHE A 7 14.69 -52.87 -44.31
C PHE A 7 13.91 -51.61 -43.90
N VAL A 8 12.59 -51.70 -43.70
CA VAL A 8 11.76 -50.52 -43.38
C VAL A 8 11.35 -50.47 -41.90
N ALA A 9 11.57 -51.55 -41.13
CA ALA A 9 11.05 -51.63 -39.75
C ALA A 9 11.95 -51.03 -38.66
N CYS A 10 13.26 -50.82 -38.90
CA CYS A 10 14.17 -50.30 -37.87
C CYS A 10 14.38 -48.79 -37.89
N PHE A 11 14.00 -48.07 -38.96
CA PHE A 11 14.18 -46.62 -39.02
C PHE A 11 12.98 -45.83 -38.48
N PHE A 12 11.81 -46.44 -38.38
CA PHE A 12 10.61 -45.79 -37.81
C PHE A 12 10.48 -45.95 -36.29
N ALA A 13 11.18 -46.90 -35.68
CA ALA A 13 11.16 -47.11 -34.23
C ALA A 13 12.09 -46.15 -33.46
N LEU A 14 13.03 -45.48 -34.14
CA LEU A 14 13.95 -44.51 -33.53
C LEU A 14 13.46 -43.05 -33.59
N PHE A 15 12.39 -42.76 -34.35
CA PHE A 15 11.81 -41.41 -34.44
C PHE A 15 10.59 -41.21 -33.55
N LEU A 16 10.00 -42.28 -32.99
CA LEU A 16 8.90 -42.22 -32.03
C LEU A 16 9.34 -42.29 -30.55
N GLY A 17 10.66 -42.37 -30.29
CA GLY A 17 11.21 -42.49 -28.93
C GLY A 17 11.81 -41.20 -28.34
N SER A 18 11.83 -40.09 -29.09
CA SER A 18 12.46 -38.83 -28.66
C SER A 18 11.47 -37.71 -28.31
N LEU A 19 10.16 -37.97 -28.36
CA LEU A 19 9.16 -37.19 -27.62
C LEU A 19 9.06 -37.71 -26.18
N ILE A 20 10.23 -37.86 -25.53
CA ILE A 20 10.28 -37.86 -24.08
C ILE A 20 9.81 -36.47 -23.71
N PHE A 21 8.64 -36.43 -23.07
CA PHE A 21 8.05 -35.28 -22.43
C PHE A 21 9.10 -34.49 -21.66
N THR A 22 9.76 -33.53 -22.32
CA THR A 22 10.17 -32.32 -21.66
C THR A 22 8.87 -31.56 -21.44
N SER A 23 8.16 -31.92 -20.37
CA SER A 23 7.43 -30.92 -19.59
C SER A 23 8.51 -29.95 -19.11
N CYS A 24 8.91 -29.07 -20.02
CA CYS A 24 9.63 -27.88 -19.69
C CYS A 24 8.61 -27.11 -18.87
N ASP A 25 8.70 -27.21 -17.55
CA ASP A 25 8.08 -26.26 -16.63
C ASP A 25 8.70 -24.90 -16.98
N LYS A 26 8.25 -24.31 -18.10
CA LYS A 26 8.55 -22.93 -18.44
C LYS A 26 7.65 -22.13 -17.53
N SER A 27 8.09 -21.97 -16.29
CA SER A 27 7.66 -20.83 -15.50
C SER A 27 7.83 -19.59 -16.38
N ASP A 28 6.77 -18.79 -16.51
CA ASP A 28 6.81 -17.54 -17.25
C ASP A 28 8.00 -16.69 -16.75
N SER A 29 8.63 -15.95 -17.67
CA SER A 29 9.73 -15.06 -17.31
C SER A 29 9.25 -13.90 -16.45
N TYR A 30 10.16 -13.29 -15.68
CA TYR A 30 9.89 -12.07 -14.94
C TYR A 30 9.20 -11.01 -15.79
N ALA A 31 9.67 -10.79 -17.03
CA ALA A 31 9.12 -9.79 -17.94
C ALA A 31 7.67 -10.08 -18.35
N VAL A 32 7.34 -11.35 -18.64
CA VAL A 32 5.97 -11.75 -19.03
C VAL A 32 5.01 -11.61 -17.84
N LEU A 33 5.42 -12.06 -16.66
CA LEU A 33 4.62 -11.95 -15.44
C LEU A 33 4.40 -10.48 -15.05
N SER A 34 5.45 -9.66 -15.13
CA SER A 34 5.38 -8.23 -14.84
C SER A 34 4.43 -7.49 -15.80
N GLU A 35 4.45 -7.83 -17.09
CA GLU A 35 3.54 -7.24 -18.07
C GLU A 35 2.08 -7.64 -17.78
N ARG A 36 1.83 -8.92 -17.46
CA ARG A 36 0.48 -9.38 -17.07
C ARG A 36 0.00 -8.68 -15.80
N ALA A 37 0.87 -8.50 -14.81
CA ALA A 37 0.57 -7.73 -13.61
C ALA A 37 0.25 -6.28 -13.96
N HIS A 38 1.02 -5.65 -14.85
CA HIS A 38 0.77 -4.29 -15.31
C HIS A 38 -0.62 -4.16 -15.98
N GLN A 39 -1.01 -5.10 -16.83
CA GLN A 39 -2.35 -5.10 -17.43
C GLN A 39 -3.46 -5.18 -16.37
N LYS A 40 -3.29 -6.02 -15.34
CA LYS A 40 -4.24 -6.07 -14.22
C LYS A 40 -4.30 -4.77 -13.44
N PHE A 41 -3.17 -4.10 -13.25
CA PHE A 41 -3.13 -2.78 -12.63
C PHE A 41 -3.89 -1.73 -13.46
N LEU A 42 -3.78 -1.77 -14.79
CA LEU A 42 -4.55 -0.89 -15.68
C LEU A 42 -6.06 -1.17 -15.61
N GLU A 43 -6.47 -2.43 -15.51
CA GLU A 43 -7.88 -2.79 -15.27
C GLU A 43 -8.40 -2.20 -13.95
N ILE A 44 -7.60 -2.27 -12.87
CA ILE A 44 -7.95 -1.65 -11.58
C ILE A 44 -8.08 -0.14 -11.72
N LYS A 45 -7.12 0.51 -12.39
CA LYS A 45 -7.13 1.96 -12.62
C LYS A 45 -8.38 2.41 -13.37
N ALA A 46 -8.79 1.65 -14.38
CA ALA A 46 -9.98 1.94 -15.17
C ALA A 46 -11.27 1.95 -14.34
N LEU A 47 -11.36 1.15 -13.26
CA LEU A 47 -12.51 1.21 -12.34
C LEU A 47 -12.63 2.59 -11.67
N SER A 48 -11.50 3.21 -11.32
CA SER A 48 -11.49 4.51 -10.64
C SER A 48 -11.79 5.68 -11.58
N GLU A 49 -11.42 5.58 -12.86
CA GLU A 49 -11.54 6.66 -13.85
C GLU A 49 -12.95 6.86 -14.39
N GLN A 50 -13.85 5.90 -14.14
CA GLN A 50 -15.24 5.91 -14.62
C GLN A 50 -16.18 6.72 -13.71
N ASN A 51 -15.71 7.11 -12.52
CA ASN A 51 -16.58 7.66 -11.49
C ASN A 51 -16.88 9.14 -11.71
N SER A 52 -18.18 9.45 -11.72
CA SER A 52 -18.69 10.82 -11.84
C SER A 52 -18.82 11.49 -10.47
N CYS A 53 -18.93 12.82 -10.44
CA CYS A 53 -19.24 13.51 -9.19
C CYS A 53 -20.64 13.18 -8.63
N ALA A 54 -21.56 12.68 -9.46
CA ALA A 54 -22.92 12.36 -9.03
C ALA A 54 -22.97 11.15 -8.08
N ASP A 55 -21.94 10.30 -8.09
CA ASP A 55 -21.89 9.06 -7.31
C ASP A 55 -20.95 9.15 -6.11
N MET A 56 -20.47 10.35 -5.75
CA MET A 56 -19.43 10.55 -4.72
C MET A 56 -19.76 9.92 -3.36
N ASP A 57 -21.03 9.91 -2.97
CA ASP A 57 -21.52 9.31 -1.72
C ASP A 57 -21.39 7.78 -1.69
N LYS A 58 -21.26 7.15 -2.86
CA LYS A 58 -21.08 5.71 -3.06
C LYS A 58 -19.64 5.32 -3.35
N LEU A 59 -18.72 6.29 -3.39
CA LEU A 59 -17.30 6.04 -3.61
C LEU A 59 -16.58 5.82 -2.29
N SER A 60 -15.63 4.90 -2.28
CA SER A 60 -14.73 4.67 -1.16
C SER A 60 -13.29 4.57 -1.62
N ILE A 61 -12.36 5.04 -0.79
CA ILE A 61 -10.93 4.92 -1.06
C ILE A 61 -10.53 3.47 -0.78
N LYS A 62 -9.99 2.80 -1.80
CA LYS A 62 -9.45 1.44 -1.71
C LYS A 62 -7.97 1.43 -2.04
N LYS A 63 -7.23 0.51 -1.42
CA LYS A 63 -5.78 0.36 -1.59
C LYS A 63 -5.46 -0.97 -2.25
N VAL A 64 -4.55 -0.95 -3.22
CA VAL A 64 -3.83 -2.13 -3.71
C VAL A 64 -2.53 -2.27 -2.91
N PRO A 65 -2.36 -3.29 -2.05
CA PRO A 65 -1.23 -3.39 -1.11
C PRO A 65 0.02 -4.01 -1.75
N TYR A 66 0.52 -3.41 -2.84
CA TYR A 66 1.80 -3.77 -3.44
C TYR A 66 2.78 -2.60 -3.36
N SER A 67 4.05 -2.88 -3.03
CA SER A 67 5.04 -1.84 -2.76
C SER A 67 4.49 -0.81 -1.76
N CYS A 68 4.38 0.47 -2.13
CA CYS A 68 3.97 1.55 -1.21
C CYS A 68 2.46 1.71 -1.12
N GLY A 69 1.72 0.88 -1.86
CA GLY A 69 0.29 0.99 -1.99
C GLY A 69 -0.13 2.00 -3.05
N HIS A 70 -1.12 1.62 -3.84
CA HIS A 70 -1.80 2.50 -4.78
C HIS A 70 -3.25 2.68 -4.33
N TYR A 71 -3.75 3.91 -4.35
CA TYR A 71 -5.10 4.24 -3.90
C TYR A 71 -6.00 4.55 -5.08
N PHE A 72 -7.27 4.13 -4.97
CA PHE A 72 -8.30 4.30 -6.00
C PHE A 72 -9.62 4.71 -5.35
N ALA A 73 -10.38 5.57 -6.03
CA ALA A 73 -11.77 5.85 -5.65
C ALA A 73 -12.66 4.80 -6.34
N ILE A 74 -13.24 3.88 -5.57
CA ILE A 74 -14.00 2.75 -6.10
C ILE A 74 -15.46 2.86 -5.68
N HIS A 75 -16.35 2.74 -6.65
CA HIS A 75 -17.79 2.72 -6.41
C HIS A 75 -18.21 1.42 -5.71
N GLU A 76 -19.19 1.49 -4.80
CA GLU A 76 -19.62 0.35 -3.98
C GLU A 76 -19.99 -0.91 -4.79
N ASN A 77 -20.63 -0.73 -5.95
CA ASN A 77 -21.00 -1.83 -6.87
C ASN A 77 -19.80 -2.49 -7.60
N GLN A 78 -18.61 -1.88 -7.55
CA GLN A 78 -17.38 -2.36 -8.17
C GLN A 78 -16.41 -2.98 -7.16
N ILE A 79 -16.72 -2.96 -5.85
CA ILE A 79 -15.82 -3.45 -4.80
C ILE A 79 -15.38 -4.90 -5.05
N SER A 80 -16.31 -5.81 -5.38
CA SER A 80 -15.98 -7.21 -5.64
C SER A 80 -15.05 -7.38 -6.85
N THR A 81 -15.24 -6.57 -7.89
CA THR A 81 -14.39 -6.57 -9.09
C THR A 81 -13.00 -6.04 -8.74
N PHE A 82 -12.92 -4.95 -7.98
CA PHE A 82 -11.68 -4.39 -7.48
C PHE A 82 -10.88 -5.42 -6.65
N GLU A 83 -11.54 -6.11 -5.71
CA GLU A 83 -10.90 -7.12 -4.85
C GLU A 83 -10.37 -8.30 -5.66
N LYS A 84 -11.15 -8.78 -6.63
CA LYS A 84 -10.73 -9.85 -7.54
C LYS A 84 -9.49 -9.44 -8.35
N LEU A 85 -9.54 -8.28 -9.01
CA LEU A 85 -8.41 -7.79 -9.82
C LEU A 85 -7.17 -7.53 -8.96
N THR A 86 -7.36 -7.01 -7.74
CA THR A 86 -6.27 -6.82 -6.78
C THR A 86 -5.61 -8.14 -6.42
N LYS A 87 -6.39 -9.19 -6.16
CA LYS A 87 -5.87 -10.52 -5.87
C LYS A 87 -5.10 -11.11 -7.06
N GLU A 88 -5.64 -10.99 -8.28
CA GLU A 88 -4.97 -11.44 -9.51
C GLU A 88 -3.66 -10.69 -9.74
N TYR A 89 -3.66 -9.37 -9.57
CA TYR A 89 -2.48 -8.52 -9.66
C TYR A 89 -1.40 -8.94 -8.66
N LEU A 90 -1.75 -9.10 -7.38
CA LEU A 90 -0.80 -9.47 -6.32
C LEU A 90 -0.23 -10.87 -6.55
N ALA A 91 -1.02 -11.81 -7.06
CA ALA A 91 -0.53 -13.14 -7.41
C ALA A 91 0.53 -13.07 -8.51
N LEU A 92 0.27 -12.33 -9.59
CA LEU A 92 1.23 -12.15 -10.69
C LEU A 92 2.51 -11.45 -10.23
N GLN A 93 2.40 -10.45 -9.36
CA GLN A 93 3.56 -9.79 -8.77
C GLN A 93 4.38 -10.74 -7.89
N ALA A 94 3.71 -11.55 -7.05
CA ALA A 94 4.40 -12.54 -6.22
C ALA A 94 5.10 -13.60 -7.08
N GLU A 95 4.51 -14.04 -8.19
CA GLU A 95 5.15 -14.93 -9.15
C GLU A 95 6.36 -14.26 -9.81
N ALA A 96 6.23 -13.01 -10.26
CA ALA A 96 7.33 -12.25 -10.84
C ALA A 96 8.48 -12.06 -9.85
N ASP A 97 8.18 -11.73 -8.59
CA ASP A 97 9.17 -11.53 -7.53
C ASP A 97 10.00 -12.78 -7.23
N ASN A 98 9.44 -13.97 -7.53
CA ASN A 98 10.07 -15.28 -7.38
C ASN A 98 10.68 -15.83 -8.69
N ALA A 99 10.54 -15.13 -9.81
CA ALA A 99 11.08 -15.57 -11.09
C ALA A 99 12.62 -15.59 -11.07
N LYS A 100 13.21 -16.65 -11.62
CA LYS A 100 14.68 -16.88 -11.59
C LYS A 100 15.47 -15.82 -12.35
N ASP A 101 14.86 -15.24 -13.37
CA ASP A 101 15.43 -14.19 -14.21
C ASP A 101 15.09 -12.76 -13.72
N ARG A 102 14.51 -12.63 -12.52
CA ARG A 102 14.21 -11.32 -11.92
C ARG A 102 15.49 -10.50 -11.79
N PRO A 103 15.51 -9.24 -12.29
CA PRO A 103 16.65 -8.36 -12.12
C PRO A 103 16.83 -7.98 -10.64
N ILE A 104 18.07 -7.75 -10.22
CA ILE A 104 18.34 -7.20 -8.88
C ILE A 104 17.89 -5.74 -8.87
N ILE A 105 16.86 -5.43 -8.08
CA ILE A 105 16.35 -4.08 -7.90
C ILE A 105 16.89 -3.52 -6.59
N TYR A 106 17.75 -2.50 -6.67
CA TYR A 106 18.22 -1.76 -5.50
C TYR A 106 17.23 -0.64 -5.18
N TYR A 107 16.48 -0.79 -4.09
CA TYR A 107 15.67 0.28 -3.53
C TYR A 107 16.56 1.15 -2.63
N TYR A 108 16.92 2.34 -3.11
CA TYR A 108 17.73 3.31 -2.34
C TYR A 108 16.94 4.07 -1.28
N SER A 109 15.62 3.90 -1.23
CA SER A 109 14.75 4.56 -0.26
C SER A 109 13.74 3.56 0.29
N PRO A 110 13.44 3.60 1.60
CA PRO A 110 12.29 2.89 2.13
C PRO A 110 11.04 3.38 1.39
N CYS A 111 10.20 2.42 1.08
CA CYS A 111 8.93 2.63 0.41
C CYS A 111 7.92 3.18 1.43
N VAL A 112 7.41 4.39 1.16
CA VAL A 112 6.55 5.15 2.07
C VAL A 112 5.16 5.30 1.45
N PRO A 113 4.07 4.86 2.11
CA PRO A 113 2.73 5.06 1.59
C PRO A 113 2.38 6.54 1.58
N TYR A 114 1.68 6.96 0.52
CA TYR A 114 1.21 8.33 0.37
C TYR A 114 -0.32 8.35 0.23
N PRO A 115 -1.06 8.15 1.34
CA PRO A 115 -2.52 8.08 1.30
C PRO A 115 -3.15 9.43 0.90
N PRO A 116 -4.25 9.41 0.14
CA PRO A 116 -5.03 10.60 -0.17
C PRO A 116 -5.81 11.08 1.08
N LEU A 117 -6.17 12.36 1.10
CA LEU A 117 -6.99 12.96 2.15
C LEU A 117 -8.46 12.55 2.00
N GLU A 118 -9.01 12.72 0.80
CA GLU A 118 -10.45 12.54 0.53
C GLU A 118 -10.70 12.35 -0.97
N ILE A 119 -11.97 12.09 -1.32
CA ILE A 119 -12.46 12.11 -2.70
C ILE A 119 -13.09 13.48 -2.93
N ILE A 120 -12.72 14.16 -4.02
CA ILE A 120 -13.25 15.46 -4.44
C ILE A 120 -13.90 15.38 -5.82
N CYS A 121 -14.77 16.34 -6.11
CA CYS A 121 -15.26 16.60 -7.46
C CYS A 121 -14.35 17.63 -8.15
N GLU A 122 -13.78 17.27 -9.29
CA GLU A 122 -13.02 18.18 -10.14
C GLU A 122 -13.45 17.97 -11.60
N ASN A 123 -13.94 19.03 -12.25
CA ASN A 123 -14.40 19.00 -13.64
C ASN A 123 -15.43 17.89 -13.95
N GLY A 124 -16.36 17.64 -13.03
CA GLY A 124 -17.42 16.63 -13.18
C GLY A 124 -16.95 15.18 -12.95
N LYS A 125 -15.68 14.96 -12.61
CA LYS A 125 -15.11 13.66 -12.29
C LYS A 125 -14.74 13.57 -10.81
N ALA A 126 -14.94 12.38 -10.24
CA ALA A 126 -14.44 12.08 -8.91
C ALA A 126 -12.93 11.81 -8.97
N LYS A 127 -12.17 12.41 -8.05
CA LYS A 127 -10.72 12.30 -7.98
C LYS A 127 -10.27 12.19 -6.52
N LEU A 128 -9.17 11.48 -6.28
CA LEU A 128 -8.49 11.48 -4.99
C LEU A 128 -7.71 12.78 -4.81
N LEU A 129 -7.96 13.51 -3.72
CA LEU A 129 -7.17 14.68 -3.33
C LEU A 129 -6.01 14.24 -2.45
N TYR A 130 -4.79 14.43 -2.93
CA TYR A 130 -3.58 14.16 -2.15
C TYR A 130 -3.09 15.40 -1.39
N PRO A 131 -2.41 15.23 -0.23
CA PRO A 131 -1.85 16.37 0.50
C PRO A 131 -1.01 17.34 -0.33
N TYR A 132 -0.18 16.84 -1.27
CA TYR A 132 0.66 17.70 -2.12
C TYR A 132 -0.11 18.61 -3.08
N GLU A 133 -1.39 18.32 -3.34
CA GLU A 133 -2.24 19.11 -4.23
C GLU A 133 -2.93 20.26 -3.50
N ILE A 134 -2.91 20.29 -2.16
CA ILE A 134 -3.61 21.30 -1.36
C ILE A 134 -2.73 22.54 -1.24
N GLN A 135 -3.24 23.68 -1.73
CA GLN A 135 -2.58 24.99 -1.65
C GLN A 135 -3.19 25.93 -0.59
N ASP A 136 -4.32 25.52 0.01
CA ASP A 136 -5.03 26.28 1.03
C ASP A 136 -4.56 25.88 2.45
N ILE A 137 -3.94 26.82 3.16
CA ILE A 137 -3.39 26.63 4.51
C ILE A 137 -4.48 26.38 5.56
N GLU A 138 -5.66 26.98 5.43
CA GLU A 138 -6.77 26.77 6.37
C GLU A 138 -7.36 25.37 6.20
N LYS A 139 -7.50 24.92 4.94
CA LYS A 139 -7.88 23.53 4.63
C LYS A 139 -6.87 22.55 5.20
N LEU A 140 -5.56 22.81 5.04
CA LEU A 140 -4.51 21.98 5.64
C LEU A 140 -4.60 21.97 7.16
N SER A 141 -4.79 23.12 7.81
CA SER A 141 -4.90 23.22 9.27
C SER A 141 -6.06 22.40 9.81
N THR A 142 -7.24 22.53 9.18
CA THR A 142 -8.43 21.73 9.53
C THR A 142 -8.18 20.23 9.35
N ALA A 143 -7.52 19.83 8.25
CA ALA A 143 -7.20 18.42 7.98
C ALA A 143 -6.16 17.85 8.96
N ILE A 144 -5.17 18.66 9.36
CA ILE A 144 -4.15 18.30 10.36
C ILE A 144 -4.83 18.05 11.71
N GLU A 145 -5.71 18.95 12.17
CA GLU A 145 -6.46 18.78 13.43
C GLU A 145 -7.31 17.50 13.40
N LYS A 146 -8.11 17.32 12.34
CA LYS A 146 -8.97 16.13 12.21
C LYS A 146 -8.16 14.83 12.16
N SER A 147 -7.04 14.81 11.44
CA SER A 147 -6.18 13.62 11.36
C SER A 147 -5.47 13.35 12.69
N TRP A 148 -5.09 14.38 13.44
CA TRP A 148 -4.51 14.24 14.77
C TRP A 148 -5.50 13.66 15.78
N GLU A 149 -6.73 14.20 15.83
CA GLU A 149 -7.79 13.65 16.68
C GLU A 149 -8.08 12.18 16.35
N SER A 150 -8.13 11.84 15.05
CA SER A 150 -8.29 10.44 14.63
C SER A 150 -7.15 9.53 15.08
N LEU A 151 -5.92 10.02 15.17
CA LEU A 151 -4.77 9.24 15.61
C LEU A 151 -4.79 9.02 17.12
N LYS A 152 -5.07 10.07 17.91
CA LYS A 152 -5.16 9.99 19.37
C LYS A 152 -6.20 8.97 19.84
N HIS A 153 -7.35 8.92 19.16
CA HIS A 153 -8.47 8.07 19.53
C HIS A 153 -8.49 6.71 18.81
N PHE A 154 -7.47 6.39 17.99
CA PHE A 154 -7.49 5.20 17.14
C PHE A 154 -7.62 3.88 17.92
N TYR A 155 -7.01 3.82 19.10
CA TYR A 155 -6.97 2.63 19.95
C TYR A 155 -7.85 2.72 21.21
N ASP A 156 -8.76 3.69 21.30
CA ASP A 156 -9.59 3.90 22.52
C ASP A 156 -10.42 2.68 22.92
N ALA A 157 -10.83 1.88 21.93
CA ALA A 157 -11.60 0.65 22.15
C ALA A 157 -10.74 -0.59 22.45
N VAL A 158 -9.40 -0.47 22.44
CA VAL A 158 -8.47 -1.58 22.66
C VAL A 158 -7.93 -1.51 24.09
N PRO A 159 -8.28 -2.45 24.97
CA PRO A 159 -7.82 -2.43 26.36
C PRO A 159 -6.32 -2.70 26.46
N CYS A 160 -5.65 -2.02 27.39
CA CYS A 160 -4.26 -2.26 27.75
C CYS A 160 -4.21 -3.13 29.01
N THR A 161 -3.98 -4.43 28.83
CA THR A 161 -3.73 -5.38 29.94
C THR A 161 -2.26 -5.74 30.08
N ASN A 162 -1.47 -5.57 29.00
CA ASN A 162 -0.06 -5.87 28.96
C ASN A 162 0.68 -4.82 28.13
N ALA A 163 1.58 -4.06 28.77
CA ALA A 163 2.33 -3.00 28.12
C ALA A 163 3.27 -3.50 27.01
N SER A 164 3.72 -4.76 27.06
CA SER A 164 4.61 -5.32 26.03
C SER A 164 3.94 -5.47 24.67
N ASP A 165 2.62 -5.40 24.59
CA ASP A 165 1.87 -5.49 23.33
C ASP A 165 1.80 -4.14 22.60
N TRP A 166 2.32 -3.09 23.24
CA TRP A 166 2.31 -1.72 22.77
C TRP A 166 3.73 -1.21 22.53
N ARG A 167 3.85 -0.20 21.68
CA ARG A 167 5.08 0.54 21.46
C ARG A 167 4.82 2.04 21.44
N THR A 168 5.84 2.80 21.78
CA THR A 168 5.82 4.25 21.61
C THR A 168 6.08 4.59 20.15
N GLN A 169 5.23 5.41 19.54
CA GLN A 169 5.41 5.93 18.19
C GLN A 169 5.45 7.46 18.24
N ALA A 170 6.57 8.05 17.84
CA ALA A 170 6.68 9.48 17.61
C ALA A 170 6.00 9.87 16.28
N ILE A 171 5.20 10.92 16.31
CA ILE A 171 4.43 11.45 15.18
C ILE A 171 4.69 12.95 15.09
N LEU A 172 4.98 13.43 13.88
CA LEU A 172 5.31 14.83 13.65
C LEU A 172 4.08 15.72 13.86
N THR A 173 4.16 16.68 14.78
CA THR A 173 3.15 17.72 15.03
C THR A 173 3.80 19.10 14.87
N GLY A 174 3.70 19.66 13.67
CA GLY A 174 4.41 20.88 13.30
C GLY A 174 5.93 20.67 13.22
N CYS A 175 6.69 21.33 14.09
CA CYS A 175 8.15 21.20 14.16
C CYS A 175 8.65 20.14 15.14
N CYS A 176 7.81 19.69 16.08
CA CYS A 176 8.16 18.71 17.10
C CYS A 176 7.46 17.37 16.85
N TYR A 177 7.76 16.40 17.71
CA TYR A 177 7.05 15.13 17.73
C TYR A 177 6.22 15.01 19.00
N GLU A 178 5.04 14.44 18.86
CA GLU A 178 4.26 13.90 19.96
C GLU A 178 4.24 12.39 19.88
N ALA A 179 4.18 11.73 21.02
CA ALA A 179 4.20 10.28 21.06
C ALA A 179 2.83 9.72 21.41
N LEU A 180 2.42 8.70 20.65
CA LEU A 180 1.24 7.90 20.92
C LEU A 180 1.64 6.46 21.24
N ALA A 181 0.84 5.79 22.07
CA ALA A 181 0.93 4.35 22.23
C ALA A 181 0.25 3.64 21.07
N VAL A 182 0.95 2.68 20.46
CA VAL A 182 0.49 1.95 19.28
C VAL A 182 0.54 0.47 19.55
N HIS A 183 -0.56 -0.24 19.29
CA HIS A 183 -0.58 -1.69 19.41
C HIS A 183 0.33 -2.31 18.34
N LYS A 184 1.10 -3.34 18.71
CA LYS A 184 2.08 -3.95 17.79
C LYS A 184 1.42 -4.70 16.63
N THR A 185 0.24 -5.28 16.85
CA THR A 185 -0.41 -6.20 15.90
C THR A 185 -1.85 -5.86 15.49
N ILE A 186 -2.54 -4.96 16.20
CA ILE A 186 -3.98 -4.71 15.95
C ILE A 186 -4.06 -3.52 15.01
N ARG A 187 -4.58 -3.71 13.79
CA ARG A 187 -4.82 -2.64 12.80
C ARG A 187 -3.59 -1.73 12.57
N THR A 188 -2.39 -2.28 12.72
CA THR A 188 -1.13 -1.54 12.64
C THR A 188 -0.98 -0.86 11.27
N ASP A 189 -1.36 -1.53 10.18
CA ASP A 189 -1.26 -0.98 8.82
C ASP A 189 -2.16 0.24 8.64
N GLU A 190 -3.38 0.21 9.16
CA GLU A 190 -4.31 1.34 9.10
C GLU A 190 -3.80 2.53 9.93
N PHE A 191 -3.23 2.26 11.12
CA PHE A 191 -2.60 3.30 11.94
C PHE A 191 -1.41 3.94 11.21
N ILE A 192 -0.57 3.12 10.57
CA ILE A 192 0.57 3.58 9.78
C ILE A 192 0.09 4.49 8.64
N GLU A 193 -0.94 4.10 7.89
CA GLU A 193 -1.51 4.94 6.83
C GLU A 193 -2.01 6.28 7.37
N LYS A 194 -2.76 6.28 8.47
CA LYS A 194 -3.22 7.54 9.12
C LYS A 194 -2.05 8.42 9.57
N THR A 195 -0.97 7.82 10.07
CA THR A 195 0.24 8.54 10.49
C THR A 195 0.93 9.20 9.30
N TYR A 196 1.03 8.49 8.17
CA TYR A 196 1.60 9.06 6.95
C TYR A 196 0.72 10.16 6.35
N LEU A 197 -0.61 10.00 6.36
CA LEU A 197 -1.52 11.09 5.95
C LEU A 197 -1.26 12.35 6.79
N HIS A 198 -1.26 12.21 8.12
CA HIS A 198 -1.01 13.32 9.04
C HIS A 198 0.35 13.98 8.79
N THR A 199 1.42 13.18 8.71
CA THR A 199 2.79 13.66 8.48
C THR A 199 2.91 14.40 7.15
N ASN A 200 2.26 13.89 6.09
CA ASN A 200 2.24 14.53 4.78
C ASN A 200 1.48 15.87 4.82
N LEU A 201 0.35 15.96 5.51
CA LEU A 201 -0.39 17.22 5.69
C LEU A 201 0.45 18.27 6.44
N VAL A 202 1.09 17.88 7.55
CA VAL A 202 1.99 18.75 8.33
C VAL A 202 3.17 19.21 7.47
N GLY A 203 3.80 18.30 6.73
CA GLY A 203 4.89 18.61 5.82
C GLY A 203 4.49 19.61 4.73
N MET A 204 3.32 19.43 4.15
CA MET A 204 2.79 20.33 3.12
C MET A 204 2.48 21.73 3.68
N LYS A 205 1.85 21.81 4.85
CA LYS A 205 1.60 23.11 5.51
C LYS A 205 2.91 23.85 5.77
N ARG A 206 3.91 23.17 6.36
CA ARG A 206 5.23 23.74 6.62
C ARG A 206 5.93 24.24 5.36
N MET A 207 5.81 23.50 4.25
CA MET A 207 6.39 23.90 2.97
C MET A 207 5.75 25.19 2.45
N LEU A 208 4.42 25.31 2.53
CA LEU A 208 3.70 26.51 2.09
C LEU A 208 3.98 27.73 2.98
N GLU A 209 4.04 27.51 4.30
CA GLU A 209 4.36 28.55 5.29
C GLU A 209 5.85 28.90 5.33
N LYS A 210 6.71 28.12 4.66
CA LYS A 210 8.18 28.23 4.72
C LYS A 210 8.71 28.14 6.16
N THR A 211 8.14 27.23 6.95
CA THR A 211 8.49 27.05 8.36
C THR A 211 9.85 26.36 8.51
N GLU A 212 10.81 27.09 9.08
CA GLU A 212 12.12 26.55 9.49
C GLU A 212 12.04 25.93 10.88
N CYS A 213 12.24 24.61 10.99
CA CYS A 213 12.22 23.91 12.28
C CYS A 213 13.60 23.73 12.91
N SER A 214 14.67 24.18 12.23
CA SER A 214 16.06 24.06 12.68
C SER A 214 16.35 24.81 13.99
N THR A 215 15.55 25.83 14.31
CA THR A 215 15.68 26.66 15.52
C THR A 215 14.76 26.20 16.66
N VAL A 216 13.90 25.21 16.42
CA VAL A 216 12.94 24.72 17.42
C VAL A 216 13.56 23.55 18.19
N TYR A 217 13.78 23.76 19.49
CA TYR A 217 14.18 22.67 20.37
C TYR A 217 12.97 21.82 20.75
N CYS A 218 13.04 20.53 20.48
CA CYS A 218 12.02 19.55 20.84
C CYS A 218 12.64 18.46 21.70
N ASN A 219 12.15 18.27 22.92
CA ASN A 219 12.48 17.06 23.68
C ASN A 219 11.70 15.87 23.09
N ASN A 220 12.39 15.08 22.27
CA ASN A 220 11.83 13.90 21.60
C ASN A 220 12.15 12.59 22.36
N SER A 221 12.47 12.68 23.65
CA SER A 221 12.70 11.52 24.51
C SER A 221 11.38 11.08 25.12
N PHE A 222 10.93 9.87 24.78
CA PHE A 222 9.67 9.32 25.23
C PHE A 222 9.91 8.06 26.06
N LYS A 223 9.17 7.91 27.16
CA LYS A 223 9.22 6.69 27.97
C LYS A 223 8.53 5.52 27.25
N GLU A 224 8.76 4.32 27.76
CA GLU A 224 8.02 3.13 27.37
C GLU A 224 6.53 3.26 27.73
N VAL A 225 5.69 2.53 26.99
CA VAL A 225 4.24 2.49 27.23
C VAL A 225 3.96 1.84 28.58
N LYS A 226 2.98 2.37 29.32
CA LYS A 226 2.39 1.74 30.51
C LYS A 226 0.90 1.54 30.32
N CYS A 227 0.33 0.53 30.98
CA CYS A 227 -1.13 0.41 31.11
C CYS A 227 -1.58 1.09 32.40
N VAL A 228 -2.36 2.17 32.29
CA VAL A 228 -2.95 2.90 33.42
C VAL A 228 -4.46 2.89 33.24
N ASP A 229 -5.20 2.40 34.22
CA ASP A 229 -6.67 2.26 34.18
C ASP A 229 -7.19 1.56 32.91
N GLY A 230 -6.45 0.52 32.47
CA GLY A 230 -6.78 -0.25 31.26
C GLY A 230 -6.51 0.50 29.94
N ARG A 231 -5.83 1.65 29.98
CA ARG A 231 -5.45 2.44 28.79
C ARG A 231 -3.94 2.51 28.59
N PRO A 232 -3.45 2.43 27.35
CA PRO A 232 -2.04 2.56 27.05
C PRO A 232 -1.62 4.04 27.13
N THR A 233 -0.58 4.34 27.90
CA THR A 233 -0.13 5.72 28.16
C THR A 233 1.37 5.85 27.84
N VAL A 234 1.74 6.95 27.17
CA VAL A 234 3.14 7.35 26.96
C VAL A 234 3.39 8.65 27.71
N GLU A 235 4.46 8.68 28.50
CA GLU A 235 4.95 9.90 29.16
C GLU A 235 6.20 10.42 28.43
N ARG A 236 6.43 11.73 28.45
CA ARG A 236 7.73 12.28 28.07
C ARG A 236 8.77 11.94 29.13
N GLN A 237 10.01 11.72 28.70
CA GLN A 237 11.13 11.65 29.60
C GLN A 237 11.53 13.07 30.00
N GLU A 238 11.56 13.34 31.31
CA GLU A 238 11.98 14.62 31.88
C GLU A 238 13.43 14.96 31.54
#